data_AF-A0A4R6H2F7-F1
#
_entry.id   AF-A0A4R6H2F7-F1
#
_cell.length_a   1.000
_cell.length_b   1.000
_cell.length_c   1.000
_cell.angle_alpha   90.00
_cell.angle_beta   90.00
_cell.angle_gamma   90.00
#
_symmetry.space_group_name_H-M   'P 1'
#
loop_
_entity.id
_entity.type
_entity.pdbx_description
1 polymer ?
#
loop_
_entity_poly.entity_id
_entity_poly.type
_entity_poly.pdbx_seq_one_letter_code
_entity_poly.pdbx_strand_id
1 'polypeptide(L)'
;MEHLKTLFDFSKLPTKFFILFAVASGFILFAKPEWLAIIEIGSIKEEYGKYIGLTFVITTGLVVINFLIWVQKYISNKIRVFKFKKEYSENIKILDPQEKAVIREFFIRGQTSIEMPIDDPVVNGLISKNILKINKQFGNSFIMNGMNASVSLMKRAEKMLKLSDIDLNENLSEDEIELIKNNRPSWTDKWNMRY
;
A
#
# COMPACT_ATOMS: atom_id res chain seq x y z
N MET A 1 -27.05 -1.40 -18.90
CA MET A 1 -26.88 -1.26 -17.43
C MET A 1 -25.52 -0.69 -17.00
N GLU A 2 -24.46 -0.74 -17.83
CA GLU A 2 -23.15 -0.14 -17.47
C GLU A 2 -23.14 1.39 -17.49
N HIS A 3 -23.83 2.04 -18.44
CA HIS A 3 -23.88 3.51 -18.54
C HIS A 3 -24.63 4.21 -17.38
N LEU A 4 -25.52 3.50 -16.69
CA LEU A 4 -26.19 4.03 -15.49
C LEU A 4 -25.24 4.06 -14.29
N LYS A 5 -24.31 3.09 -14.17
CA LYS A 5 -23.34 3.07 -13.07
C LYS A 5 -22.39 4.29 -13.10
N THR A 6 -22.05 4.78 -14.28
CA THR A 6 -21.20 5.98 -14.44
C THR A 6 -21.93 7.29 -14.13
N LEU A 7 -23.23 7.38 -14.39
CA LEU A 7 -24.05 8.56 -14.08
C LEU A 7 -24.39 8.65 -12.59
N PHE A 8 -24.56 7.50 -11.92
CA PHE A 8 -24.79 7.41 -10.48
C PHE A 8 -23.48 7.27 -9.68
N ASP A 9 -22.32 7.52 -10.29
CA ASP A 9 -21.02 7.50 -9.62
C ASP A 9 -20.80 8.80 -8.82
N PHE A 10 -21.69 9.04 -7.85
CA PHE A 10 -21.63 10.17 -6.92
C PHE A 10 -20.31 10.21 -6.12
N SER A 11 -19.51 9.13 -6.17
CA SER A 11 -18.16 9.07 -5.62
C SER A 11 -17.17 10.01 -6.31
N LYS A 12 -17.43 10.41 -7.56
CA LYS A 12 -16.59 11.32 -8.36
C LYS A 12 -16.96 12.80 -8.20
N LEU A 13 -18.13 13.09 -7.63
CA LEU A 13 -18.49 14.46 -7.32
C LEU A 13 -17.66 14.95 -6.14
N PRO A 14 -17.09 16.17 -6.19
CA PRO A 14 -16.27 16.66 -5.10
C PRO A 14 -17.08 16.70 -3.82
N THR A 15 -16.74 15.83 -2.85
CA THR A 15 -17.45 15.68 -1.57
C THR A 15 -17.63 17.00 -0.82
N LYS A 16 -16.75 17.98 -1.11
CA LYS A 16 -16.82 19.37 -0.64
C LYS A 16 -18.16 20.05 -0.90
N PHE A 17 -18.80 19.81 -2.06
CA PHE A 17 -20.10 20.41 -2.38
C PHE A 17 -21.22 19.80 -1.52
N PHE A 18 -21.23 18.49 -1.33
CA PHE A 18 -22.23 17.84 -0.47
C PHE A 18 -22.09 18.26 0.99
N ILE A 19 -20.86 18.40 1.48
CA ILE A 19 -20.59 18.95 2.82
C ILE A 19 -21.11 20.38 2.91
N LEU A 20 -20.82 21.22 1.92
CA LEU A 20 -21.30 22.60 1.89
C LEU A 20 -22.83 22.66 1.94
N PHE A 21 -23.51 21.91 1.09
CA PHE A 21 -24.97 21.89 1.07
C PHE A 21 -25.56 21.31 2.36
N ALA A 22 -24.98 20.26 2.93
CA ALA A 22 -25.43 19.68 4.21
C ALA A 22 -25.26 20.67 5.36
N VAL A 23 -24.13 21.38 5.41
CA VAL A 23 -23.88 22.40 6.44
C VAL A 23 -24.79 23.61 6.26
N ALA A 24 -24.95 24.12 5.05
CA ALA A 24 -25.79 25.28 4.76
C ALA A 24 -27.27 24.99 5.02
N SER A 25 -27.79 23.88 4.48
CA SER A 25 -29.18 23.46 4.71
C SER A 25 -29.43 23.10 6.17
N GLY A 26 -28.48 22.42 6.82
CA GLY A 26 -28.54 22.13 8.26
C GLY A 26 -28.56 23.40 9.11
N PHE A 27 -27.73 24.40 8.78
CA PHE A 27 -27.75 25.69 9.45
C PHE A 27 -29.12 26.36 9.32
N ILE A 28 -29.70 26.44 8.11
CA ILE A 28 -31.01 27.05 7.90
C ILE A 28 -32.10 26.32 8.70
N LEU A 29 -32.08 24.99 8.74
CA LEU A 29 -33.09 24.19 9.42
C LEU A 29 -32.98 24.26 10.95
N PHE A 30 -31.77 24.22 11.50
CA PHE A 30 -31.52 24.06 12.94
C PHE A 30 -31.06 25.35 13.64
N ALA A 31 -30.72 26.42 12.93
CA ALA A 31 -30.37 27.69 13.55
C ALA A 31 -31.59 28.33 14.22
N LYS A 32 -31.31 29.10 15.27
CA LYS A 32 -32.31 29.86 15.99
C LYS A 32 -32.84 31.03 15.14
N PRO A 33 -34.09 31.48 15.33
CA PRO A 33 -34.67 32.56 14.54
C PRO A 33 -33.84 33.85 14.57
N GLU A 34 -33.21 34.18 15.70
CA GLU A 34 -32.40 35.40 15.82
C GLU A 34 -31.19 35.37 14.88
N TRP A 35 -30.62 34.18 14.64
CA TRP A 35 -29.46 34.01 13.77
C TRP A 35 -29.84 34.11 12.30
N LEU A 36 -31.03 33.62 11.94
CA LEU A 36 -31.58 33.71 10.59
C LEU A 36 -31.98 35.13 10.24
N ALA A 37 -32.41 35.92 11.22
CA ALA A 37 -32.76 37.34 11.04
C ALA A 37 -31.53 38.20 10.73
N ILE A 38 -30.37 37.95 11.35
CA ILE A 38 -29.11 38.70 11.11
C ILE A 38 -28.67 38.63 9.64
N ILE A 39 -28.93 37.50 8.99
CA ILE A 39 -28.53 37.22 7.61
C ILE A 39 -29.72 37.29 6.63
N GLU A 40 -30.88 37.76 7.10
CA GLU A 40 -32.11 38.00 6.32
C GLU A 40 -32.68 36.76 5.58
N ILE A 41 -32.44 35.55 6.08
CA ILE A 41 -32.95 34.30 5.46
C ILE A 41 -34.10 33.63 6.22
N GLY A 42 -34.67 34.30 7.22
CA GLY A 42 -35.79 33.77 8.01
C GLY A 42 -37.01 33.38 7.16
N SER A 43 -37.40 34.24 6.21
CA SER A 43 -38.51 34.02 5.29
C SER A 43 -38.30 32.80 4.37
N ILE A 44 -37.06 32.55 3.95
CA ILE A 44 -36.70 31.41 3.11
C ILE A 44 -37.01 30.08 3.82
N LYS A 45 -36.79 30.01 5.14
CA LYS A 45 -37.11 28.82 5.93
C LYS A 45 -38.62 28.56 5.98
N GLU A 46 -39.42 29.61 6.13
CA GLU A 46 -40.87 29.51 6.20
C GLU A 46 -41.47 29.07 4.86
N GLU A 47 -40.98 29.63 3.75
CA GLU A 47 -41.50 29.36 2.42
C GLU A 47 -40.96 28.05 1.81
N TYR A 48 -39.66 27.77 1.97
CA TYR A 48 -38.97 26.65 1.29
C TYR A 48 -38.47 25.55 2.24
N GLY A 49 -38.84 25.58 3.52
CA GLY A 49 -38.30 24.67 4.54
C GLY A 49 -38.41 23.18 4.20
N LYS A 50 -39.48 22.74 3.51
CA LYS A 50 -39.64 21.35 3.05
C LYS A 50 -38.57 20.95 2.03
N TYR A 51 -38.27 21.81 1.07
CA TYR A 51 -37.26 21.55 0.04
C TYR A 51 -35.85 21.57 0.65
N ILE A 52 -35.58 22.51 1.55
CA ILE A 52 -34.31 22.59 2.27
C ILE A 52 -34.10 21.34 3.14
N GLY A 53 -35.16 20.86 3.79
CA GLY A 53 -35.18 19.58 4.52
C GLY A 53 -34.79 18.39 3.65
N LEU A 54 -35.37 18.27 2.45
CA LEU A 54 -35.04 17.21 1.51
C LEU A 54 -33.58 17.29 1.06
N THR A 55 -33.10 18.48 0.72
CA THR A 55 -31.69 18.72 0.37
C THR A 55 -30.76 18.32 1.51
N PHE A 56 -31.10 18.68 2.76
CA PHE A 56 -30.32 18.32 3.94
C PHE A 56 -30.21 16.80 4.11
N VAL A 57 -31.32 16.07 4.00
CA VAL A 57 -31.33 14.61 4.16
C VAL A 57 -30.48 13.93 3.08
N ILE A 58 -30.64 14.31 1.81
CA ILE A 58 -29.89 13.73 0.70
C ILE A 58 -28.39 14.01 0.85
N THR A 59 -28.03 15.26 1.09
CA THR A 59 -26.62 15.68 1.16
C THR A 59 -25.92 15.11 2.39
N THR A 60 -26.59 15.11 3.56
CA THR A 60 -26.06 14.50 4.78
C THR A 60 -25.89 12.99 4.63
N GLY A 61 -26.85 12.30 4.02
CA GLY A 61 -26.74 10.87 3.73
C GLY A 61 -25.50 10.54 2.89
N LEU A 62 -25.25 11.33 1.84
CA LEU A 62 -24.05 11.18 0.99
C LEU A 62 -22.75 11.46 1.77
N VAL A 63 -22.75 12.47 2.67
CA VAL A 63 -21.60 12.76 3.53
C VAL A 63 -21.31 11.58 4.47
N VAL A 64 -22.34 11.01 5.10
CA VAL A 64 -22.21 9.87 6.02
C VAL A 64 -21.67 8.64 5.30
N ILE A 65 -22.19 8.30 4.12
CA ILE A 65 -21.70 7.15 3.34
C ILE A 65 -20.22 7.35 2.96
N ASN A 66 -19.85 8.53 2.46
CA ASN A 66 -18.46 8.82 2.12
C ASN A 66 -17.54 8.76 3.35
N PHE A 67 -18.01 9.24 4.50
CA PHE A 67 -17.30 9.14 5.76
C PHE A 67 -17.07 7.67 6.17
N LEU A 68 -18.09 6.82 6.07
CA LEU A 68 -17.95 5.38 6.37
C LEU A 68 -16.94 4.68 5.45
N ILE A 69 -16.98 4.96 4.15
CA ILE A 69 -16.01 4.42 3.18
C ILE A 69 -14.59 4.87 3.53
N TRP A 70 -14.41 6.15 3.89
CA TRP A 70 -13.12 6.68 4.30
C TRP A 70 -12.61 6.01 5.59
N VAL A 71 -13.46 5.87 6.61
CA VAL A 71 -13.13 5.17 7.87
C VAL A 71 -12.73 3.72 7.59
N GLN A 72 -13.50 2.99 6.79
CA GLN A 72 -13.20 1.60 6.43
C GLN A 72 -11.84 1.48 5.73
N LYS A 73 -11.55 2.35 4.75
CA LYS A 73 -10.26 2.38 4.05
C LYS A 73 -9.11 2.71 5.01
N TYR A 74 -9.31 3.68 5.90
CA TYR A 74 -8.32 4.08 6.89
C TYR A 74 -7.99 2.94 7.86
N ILE A 75 -9.00 2.30 8.43
CA ILE A 75 -8.84 1.16 9.34
C ILE A 75 -8.17 -0.01 8.62
N SER A 76 -8.64 -0.38 7.43
CA SER A 76 -8.08 -1.47 6.63
C SER A 76 -6.59 -1.23 6.32
N ASN A 77 -6.23 -0.02 5.90
CA ASN A 77 -4.83 0.32 5.65
C ASN A 77 -3.98 0.25 6.92
N LYS A 78 -4.50 0.74 8.05
CA LYS A 78 -3.80 0.67 9.34
C LYS A 78 -3.55 -0.77 9.79
N ILE A 79 -4.56 -1.63 9.67
CA ILE A 79 -4.45 -3.07 9.97
C ILE A 79 -3.43 -3.73 9.03
N ARG A 80 -3.48 -3.44 7.73
CA ARG A 80 -2.54 -4.01 6.75
C ARG A 80 -1.09 -3.62 7.04
N VAL A 81 -0.85 -2.36 7.39
CA VAL A 81 0.49 -1.88 7.77
C VAL A 81 0.96 -2.56 9.05
N PHE A 82 0.09 -2.71 10.04
CA PHE A 82 0.43 -3.37 11.31
C PHE A 82 0.75 -4.85 11.11
N LYS A 83 -0.10 -5.59 10.38
CA LYS A 83 0.14 -7.01 10.04
C LYS A 83 1.44 -7.19 9.29
N PHE A 84 1.69 -6.38 8.26
CA PHE A 84 2.93 -6.41 7.50
C PHE A 84 4.15 -6.19 8.39
N LYS A 85 4.13 -5.18 9.27
CA LYS A 85 5.26 -4.91 10.17
C LYS A 85 5.53 -6.07 11.12
N LYS A 86 4.48 -6.71 11.64
CA LYS A 86 4.60 -7.86 12.54
C LYS A 86 5.17 -9.07 11.80
N GLU A 87 4.53 -9.47 10.69
CA GLU A 87 4.95 -10.60 9.87
C GLU A 87 6.38 -10.44 9.36
N TYR A 88 6.74 -9.25 8.89
CA TYR A 88 8.09 -8.97 8.42
C TYR A 88 9.13 -9.08 9.53
N SER A 89 8.84 -8.53 10.71
CA SER A 89 9.74 -8.63 11.87
C SER A 89 9.90 -10.07 12.38
N GLU A 90 8.89 -10.91 12.20
CA GLU A 90 8.96 -12.33 12.53
C GLU A 90 9.77 -13.07 11.45
N ASN A 91 9.51 -12.81 10.18
CA ASN A 91 10.17 -13.46 9.05
C ASN A 91 11.67 -13.17 8.96
N ILE A 92 12.13 -11.94 9.22
CA ILE A 92 13.59 -11.64 9.23
C ILE A 92 14.32 -12.46 10.30
N LYS A 93 13.72 -12.61 11.48
CA LYS A 93 14.37 -13.29 12.62
C LYS A 93 14.61 -14.78 12.37
N ILE A 94 13.86 -15.36 11.44
CA ILE A 94 13.88 -16.80 11.13
C ILE A 94 14.45 -17.09 9.73
N LEU A 95 15.19 -16.15 9.14
CA LEU A 95 15.86 -16.38 7.86
C LEU A 95 16.90 -17.49 7.99
N ASP A 96 16.80 -18.48 7.12
CA ASP A 96 17.80 -19.53 7.02
C ASP A 96 19.08 -19.00 6.31
N PRO A 97 20.22 -19.74 6.38
CA PRO A 97 21.46 -19.30 5.77
C PRO A 97 21.38 -19.07 4.24
N GLN A 98 20.53 -19.81 3.52
CA GLN A 98 20.38 -19.68 2.07
C GLN A 98 19.56 -18.42 1.74
N GLU A 99 18.49 -18.17 2.48
CA GLU A 99 17.68 -16.96 2.37
C GLU A 99 18.51 -15.70 2.63
N LYS A 100 19.35 -15.73 3.68
CA LYS A 100 20.31 -14.65 3.95
C LYS A 100 21.26 -14.46 2.77
N ALA A 101 21.79 -15.53 2.20
CA ALA A 101 22.69 -15.46 1.04
C ALA A 101 22.04 -14.78 -0.17
N VAL A 102 20.78 -15.08 -0.47
CA VAL A 102 20.03 -14.41 -1.54
C VAL A 102 19.85 -12.92 -1.26
N ILE A 103 19.52 -12.54 -0.02
CA ILE A 103 19.33 -11.13 0.36
C ILE A 103 20.67 -10.35 0.31
N ARG A 104 21.79 -10.98 0.71
CA ARG A 104 23.12 -10.35 0.65
C ARG A 104 23.51 -9.91 -0.76
N GLU A 105 23.03 -10.57 -1.81
CA GLU A 105 23.35 -10.21 -3.20
C GLU A 105 23.00 -8.76 -3.55
N PHE A 106 21.92 -8.21 -2.98
CA PHE A 106 21.54 -6.80 -3.17
C PHE A 106 22.61 -5.83 -2.66
N PHE A 107 23.24 -6.17 -1.52
CA PHE A 107 24.28 -5.38 -0.89
C PHE A 107 25.63 -5.58 -1.57
N ILE A 108 25.99 -6.83 -1.88
CA ILE A 108 27.24 -7.18 -2.57
C ILE A 108 27.32 -6.50 -3.94
N ARG A 109 26.20 -6.45 -4.68
CA ARG A 109 26.15 -5.81 -6.01
C ARG A 109 25.88 -4.31 -5.97
N GLY A 110 25.47 -3.76 -4.81
CA GLY A 110 25.06 -2.36 -4.69
C GLY A 110 23.83 -2.02 -5.55
N GLN A 111 22.92 -2.98 -5.76
CA GLN A 111 21.76 -2.84 -6.64
C GLN A 111 20.46 -2.98 -5.86
N THR A 112 19.46 -2.16 -6.20
CA THR A 112 18.09 -2.25 -5.62
C THR A 112 17.21 -3.30 -6.31
N SER A 113 17.65 -3.79 -7.47
CA SER A 113 16.99 -4.80 -8.28
C SER A 113 18.03 -5.73 -8.90
N ILE A 114 17.84 -7.03 -8.78
CA ILE A 114 18.74 -8.05 -9.34
C ILE A 114 17.91 -9.03 -10.16
N GLU A 115 18.49 -9.54 -11.24
CA GLU A 115 17.90 -10.63 -12.01
C GLU A 115 18.10 -11.97 -11.28
N MET A 116 17.00 -12.64 -10.95
CA MET A 116 16.98 -13.88 -10.17
C MET A 116 16.11 -14.95 -10.82
N PRO A 117 16.47 -16.24 -10.72
CA PRO A 117 15.61 -17.35 -11.14
C PRO A 117 14.38 -17.40 -10.22
N ILE A 118 13.17 -17.19 -10.77
CA ILE A 118 11.92 -17.24 -9.98
C ILE A 118 11.43 -18.66 -9.74
N ASP A 119 12.05 -19.66 -10.34
CA ASP A 119 11.81 -21.08 -10.10
C ASP A 119 12.69 -21.62 -8.94
N ASP A 120 13.69 -20.86 -8.50
CA ASP A 120 14.48 -21.20 -7.32
C ASP A 120 13.60 -21.19 -6.05
N PRO A 121 13.64 -22.27 -5.24
CA PRO A 121 12.77 -22.40 -4.08
C PRO A 121 13.06 -21.36 -2.99
N VAL A 122 14.31 -20.91 -2.85
CA VAL A 122 14.71 -19.90 -1.86
C VAL A 122 14.20 -18.53 -2.29
N VAL A 123 14.36 -18.19 -3.59
CA VAL A 123 13.82 -16.95 -4.17
C VAL A 123 12.29 -16.91 -4.04
N ASN A 124 11.60 -18.01 -4.36
CA ASN A 124 10.15 -18.12 -4.19
C ASN A 124 9.72 -18.02 -2.73
N GLY A 125 10.44 -18.66 -1.81
CA GLY A 125 10.22 -18.57 -0.38
C GLY A 125 10.27 -17.11 0.10
N LEU A 126 11.30 -16.37 -0.30
CA LEU A 126 11.45 -14.96 0.04
C LEU A 126 10.38 -14.04 -0.58
N ILE A 127 9.90 -14.36 -1.79
CA ILE A 127 8.74 -13.68 -2.40
C ILE A 127 7.47 -13.96 -1.59
N SER A 128 7.22 -15.21 -1.22
CA SER A 128 6.06 -15.60 -0.42
C SER A 128 6.04 -14.95 0.97
N LYS A 129 7.22 -14.73 1.57
CA LYS A 129 7.42 -14.01 2.85
C LYS A 129 7.30 -12.49 2.74
N ASN A 130 6.97 -11.94 1.55
CA ASN A 130 6.93 -10.51 1.25
C ASN A 130 8.26 -9.76 1.51
N ILE A 131 9.39 -10.46 1.46
CA ILE A 131 10.72 -9.87 1.60
C ILE A 131 11.19 -9.37 0.22
N LEU A 132 10.98 -10.19 -0.80
CA LEU A 132 11.22 -9.87 -2.19
C LEU A 132 9.92 -9.57 -2.94
N LYS A 133 10.03 -8.79 -4.01
CA LYS A 133 8.96 -8.55 -4.97
C LYS A 133 9.50 -8.65 -6.39
N ILE A 134 8.68 -9.18 -7.28
CA ILE A 134 8.98 -9.13 -8.71
C ILE A 134 8.57 -7.76 -9.26
N ASN A 135 9.46 -7.10 -10.00
CA ASN A 135 9.24 -5.74 -10.49
C ASN A 135 8.29 -5.66 -11.70
N LYS A 136 8.10 -6.77 -12.44
CA LYS A 136 7.16 -6.83 -13.57
C LYS A 136 5.80 -7.36 -13.11
N GLN A 137 4.73 -6.65 -13.46
CA GLN A 137 3.37 -7.21 -13.45
C GLN A 137 3.27 -8.19 -14.61
N PHE A 138 3.39 -9.48 -14.33
CA PHE A 138 3.13 -10.50 -15.34
C PHE A 138 1.61 -10.62 -15.54
N GLY A 139 1.13 -10.43 -16.78
CA GLY A 139 -0.22 -10.83 -17.17
C GLY A 139 -0.38 -12.35 -17.15
N ASN A 140 -1.61 -12.85 -17.32
CA ASN A 140 -2.04 -14.27 -17.25
C ASN A 140 -1.33 -15.26 -18.18
N SER A 141 -0.24 -14.89 -18.84
CA SER A 141 0.37 -15.64 -19.93
C SER A 141 1.85 -15.85 -19.68
N PHE A 142 2.25 -16.59 -18.65
CA PHE A 142 3.55 -17.28 -18.71
C PHE A 142 3.57 -18.56 -17.86
N ILE A 143 3.91 -19.64 -18.54
CA ILE A 143 4.15 -20.99 -18.01
C ILE A 143 5.47 -20.93 -17.22
N MET A 144 5.43 -21.42 -15.98
CA MET A 144 6.38 -21.18 -14.89
C MET A 144 7.63 -22.08 -14.93
N ASN A 145 8.29 -22.25 -16.08
CA ASN A 145 9.57 -22.98 -16.14
C ASN A 145 10.70 -22.10 -16.68
N GLY A 146 11.65 -21.73 -15.81
CA GLY A 146 12.99 -21.27 -16.20
C GLY A 146 13.16 -19.80 -16.57
N MET A 147 12.31 -18.87 -16.10
CA MET A 147 12.49 -17.44 -16.39
C MET A 147 13.08 -16.68 -15.22
N ASN A 148 14.21 -16.03 -15.44
CA ASN A 148 14.68 -15.02 -14.51
C ASN A 148 13.76 -13.80 -14.57
N ALA A 149 13.59 -13.15 -13.42
CA ALA A 149 12.89 -11.88 -13.35
C ALA A 149 13.74 -10.84 -12.62
N SER A 150 13.47 -9.57 -12.92
CA SER A 150 13.97 -8.48 -12.09
C SER A 150 13.22 -8.50 -10.76
N VAL A 151 13.94 -8.80 -9.69
CA VAL A 151 13.45 -8.90 -8.31
C VAL A 151 14.08 -7.80 -7.49
N SER A 152 13.30 -7.19 -6.59
CA SER A 152 13.78 -6.18 -5.63
C SER A 152 13.43 -6.57 -4.21
N LEU A 153 14.21 -6.05 -3.26
CA LEU A 153 13.75 -5.94 -1.88
C LEU A 153 12.45 -5.10 -1.84
N MET A 154 11.50 -5.53 -1.04
CA MET A 154 10.31 -4.73 -0.83
C MET A 154 10.70 -3.44 -0.09
N LYS A 155 10.30 -2.25 -0.57
CA LYS A 155 10.73 -0.95 0.01
C LYS A 155 10.49 -0.83 1.53
N ARG A 156 9.48 -1.52 2.05
CA ARG A 156 9.21 -1.57 3.50
C ARG A 156 10.14 -2.54 4.22
N ALA A 157 10.50 -3.64 3.56
CA ALA A 157 11.47 -4.61 4.03
C ALA A 157 12.87 -3.99 4.12
N GLU A 158 13.32 -3.34 3.06
CA GLU A 158 14.60 -2.62 2.97
C GLU A 158 14.82 -1.63 4.14
N LYS A 159 13.77 -0.91 4.56
CA LYS A 159 13.86 0.04 5.69
C LYS A 159 13.99 -0.62 7.07
N MET A 160 13.63 -1.88 7.19
CA MET A 160 13.58 -2.61 8.46
C MET A 160 14.72 -3.64 8.57
N LEU A 161 15.27 -4.08 7.44
CA LEU A 161 16.42 -4.97 7.35
C LEU A 161 17.69 -4.26 7.84
N LYS A 162 18.42 -4.91 8.75
CA LYS A 162 19.76 -4.48 9.18
C LYS A 162 20.81 -5.40 8.55
N LEU A 163 22.03 -4.88 8.38
CA LEU A 163 23.16 -5.69 7.89
C LEU A 163 23.37 -6.94 8.77
N SER A 164 23.24 -6.80 10.09
CA SER A 164 23.38 -7.92 11.03
C SER A 164 22.37 -9.03 10.82
N ASP A 165 21.19 -8.73 10.26
CA ASP A 165 20.14 -9.74 10.04
C ASP A 165 20.52 -10.73 8.91
N ILE A 166 21.48 -10.33 8.07
CA ILE A 166 21.99 -11.11 6.95
C ILE A 166 23.48 -11.43 7.11
N ASP A 167 23.97 -11.42 8.35
CA ASP A 167 25.37 -11.72 8.71
C ASP A 167 26.39 -10.80 8.01
N LEU A 168 25.99 -9.54 7.74
CA LEU A 168 26.89 -8.47 7.29
C LEU A 168 27.13 -7.48 8.43
N ASN A 169 28.29 -6.86 8.44
CA ASN A 169 28.62 -5.74 9.31
C ASN A 169 29.58 -4.78 8.57
N GLU A 170 29.89 -3.62 9.16
CA GLU A 170 30.77 -2.63 8.52
C GLU A 170 32.25 -3.06 8.48
N ASN A 171 32.66 -3.99 9.35
CA ASN A 171 34.05 -4.40 9.56
C ASN A 171 34.19 -5.93 9.53
N LEU A 172 33.99 -6.53 8.35
CA LEU A 172 34.16 -7.98 8.16
C LEU A 172 35.63 -8.36 8.15
N SER A 173 35.99 -9.48 8.77
CA SER A 173 37.32 -10.08 8.66
C SER A 173 37.55 -10.70 7.27
N GLU A 174 38.81 -10.94 6.91
CA GLU A 174 39.14 -11.61 5.64
C GLU A 174 38.51 -13.01 5.54
N ASP A 175 38.54 -13.76 6.64
CA ASP A 175 37.92 -15.09 6.74
C ASP A 175 36.40 -15.03 6.55
N GLU A 176 35.73 -14.02 7.12
CA GLU A 176 34.29 -13.82 6.97
C GLU A 176 33.92 -13.46 5.53
N ILE A 177 34.72 -12.61 4.88
CA ILE A 177 34.56 -12.26 3.47
C ILE A 177 34.69 -13.49 2.59
N GLU A 178 35.69 -14.34 2.84
CA GLU A 178 35.89 -15.58 2.11
C GLU A 178 34.72 -16.55 2.32
N LEU A 179 34.25 -16.71 3.56
CA LEU A 179 33.08 -17.51 3.88
C LEU A 179 31.82 -17.02 3.14
N ILE A 180 31.59 -15.71 3.08
CA ILE A 180 30.44 -15.13 2.37
C ILE A 180 30.55 -15.40 0.86
N LYS A 181 31.74 -15.23 0.27
CA LYS A 181 31.99 -15.50 -1.16
C LYS A 181 31.75 -16.96 -1.51
N ASN A 182 32.16 -17.88 -0.65
CA ASN A 182 32.00 -19.32 -0.84
C ASN A 182 30.56 -19.80 -0.64
N ASN A 183 29.72 -19.02 0.06
CA ASN A 183 28.32 -19.35 0.34
C ASN A 183 27.33 -18.48 -0.45
N ARG A 184 27.71 -18.02 -1.65
CA ARG A 184 26.78 -17.30 -2.54
C ARG A 184 25.78 -18.27 -3.19
N PRO A 185 24.57 -17.82 -3.54
CA PRO A 185 23.60 -18.66 -4.23
C PRO A 185 24.16 -19.25 -5.53
N SER A 186 23.89 -20.52 -5.82
CA SER A 186 24.48 -21.24 -6.97
C SER A 186 24.22 -20.60 -8.35
N TRP A 187 23.16 -19.80 -8.45
CA TRP A 187 22.83 -19.08 -9.68
C TRP A 187 23.66 -17.81 -9.88
N THR A 188 24.45 -17.33 -8.91
CA THR A 188 25.27 -16.12 -9.08
C THR A 188 26.45 -16.33 -10.02
N ASP A 189 27.07 -17.51 -9.99
CA ASP A 189 28.30 -17.78 -10.74
C ASP A 189 28.05 -18.00 -12.23
N LYS A 190 26.84 -18.41 -12.61
CA LYS A 190 26.40 -18.56 -14.01
C LYS A 190 26.45 -17.25 -14.80
N TRP A 191 26.49 -16.10 -14.14
CA TRP A 191 26.49 -14.77 -14.78
C TRP A 191 27.86 -14.11 -14.84
N ASN A 192 28.84 -14.58 -14.06
CA ASN A 192 30.22 -14.10 -14.15
C ASN A 192 30.97 -14.65 -15.38
N MET A 193 30.41 -15.65 -16.07
CA MET A 193 30.99 -16.24 -17.29
C MET A 193 30.49 -15.60 -18.60
N ARG A 194 29.75 -14.49 -18.53
CA ARG A 194 29.27 -13.75 -19.71
C ARG A 194 30.04 -12.44 -19.91
N TYR A 195 31.37 -12.50 -19.97
CA TYR A 195 32.22 -11.47 -20.56
C TYR A 195 33.47 -12.12 -21.15
#